data_AF-A0A7V8NMS1-F1
#
_entry.id   AF-A0A7V8NMS1-F1
#
_cell.length_a   1.000
_cell.length_b   1.000
_cell.length_c   1.000
_cell.angle_alpha   90.00
_cell.angle_beta   90.00
_cell.angle_gamma   90.00
#
_symmetry.space_group_name_H-M   'P 1'
#
loop_
_entity.id
_entity.type
_entity.pdbx_description
1 polymer ?
#
loop_
_entity_poly.entity_id
_entity_poly.type
_entity_poly.pdbx_seq_one_letter_code
_entity_poly.pdbx_strand_id
1 'polypeptide(L)' 'MNKQRRQEKVHTVMSEFKHGTLHSGSKKGPKVSNRRQAIAIALSQARKAS' A
#
# COMPACT_ATOMS: atom_id res chain seq x y z
N MET A 1 -19.68 -3.73 0.57
CA MET A 1 -18.25 -3.51 0.91
C MET A 1 -17.54 -4.85 1.04
N ASN A 2 -16.76 -5.27 0.05
CA ASN A 2 -16.10 -6.58 0.07
C ASN A 2 -14.83 -6.53 0.93
N LYS A 3 -14.88 -7.12 2.15
CA LYS A 3 -13.77 -7.14 3.12
C LYS A 3 -12.49 -7.74 2.52
N GLN A 4 -12.65 -8.73 1.63
CA GLN A 4 -11.56 -9.45 0.99
C GLN A 4 -10.73 -8.53 0.08
N ARG A 5 -11.37 -7.73 -0.78
CA ARG A 5 -10.70 -6.78 -1.68
C ARG A 5 -9.85 -5.74 -0.94
N ARG A 6 -10.31 -5.31 0.24
CA ARG A 6 -9.56 -4.39 1.11
C ARG A 6 -8.32 -5.07 1.69
N GLN A 7 -8.47 -6.30 2.19
CA GLN A 7 -7.36 -7.08 2.74
C GLN A 7 -6.31 -7.40 1.67
N GLU A 8 -6.75 -7.76 0.46
CA GLU A 8 -5.86 -7.97 -0.69
C GLU A 8 -5.04 -6.72 -1.01
N LYS A 9 -5.67 -5.53 -1.04
CA LYS A 9 -4.93 -4.28 -1.26
C LYS A 9 -3.91 -3.97 -0.18
N VAL A 10 -4.26 -4.22 1.09
CA VAL A 10 -3.29 -4.08 2.19
C VAL A 10 -2.13 -5.06 2.00
N HIS A 11 -2.42 -6.32 1.67
CA HIS A 11 -1.41 -7.35 1.45
C HIS A 11 -0.46 -7.00 0.29
N THR A 12 -0.99 -6.53 -0.84
CA THR A 12 -0.17 -6.12 -1.99
C THR A 12 0.78 -4.98 -1.62
N VAL A 13 0.28 -3.90 -1.04
CA VAL A 13 1.11 -2.74 -0.67
C VAL A 13 2.18 -3.12 0.36
N MET A 14 1.83 -3.93 1.35
CA MET A 14 2.79 -4.38 2.35
C MET A 14 3.82 -5.36 1.78
N SER A 15 3.46 -6.14 0.76
CA SER A 15 4.40 -6.99 0.01
C SER A 15 5.38 -6.14 -0.80
N GLU A 16 4.90 -5.14 -1.54
CA GLU A 16 5.74 -4.17 -2.26
C GLU A 16 6.72 -3.45 -1.31
N PHE A 17 6.25 -3.07 -0.12
CA PHE A 17 7.11 -2.50 0.91
C PHE A 17 8.18 -3.49 1.37
N LYS A 18 7.81 -4.75 1.64
CA LYS A 18 8.76 -5.81 2.02
C LYS A 18 9.82 -6.06 0.93
N HIS A 19 9.44 -5.93 -0.34
CA HIS A 19 10.35 -6.06 -1.49
C HIS A 19 11.14 -4.77 -1.81
N GLY A 20 10.89 -3.65 -1.11
CA GLY A 20 11.57 -2.38 -1.37
C GLY A 20 11.19 -1.72 -2.70
N THR A 21 10.02 -2.05 -3.23
CA THR A 21 9.49 -1.56 -4.51
C THR A 21 8.31 -0.60 -4.36
N LEU A 22 7.84 -0.36 -3.13
CA LEU A 22 6.79 0.60 -2.86
C LEU A 22 7.28 2.05 -3.06
N HIS A 23 6.56 2.82 -3.88
CA HIS A 23 6.84 4.23 -4.13
C HIS A 23 5.66 5.10 -3.66
N SER A 24 5.95 6.29 -3.12
CA SER A 24 4.91 7.23 -2.70
C SER A 24 4.44 8.12 -3.85
N GLY A 25 3.12 8.33 -3.98
CA GLY A 25 2.52 9.27 -4.92
C GLY A 25 2.46 8.78 -6.37
N SER A 26 3.56 8.25 -6.92
CA SER A 26 3.63 7.72 -8.28
C SER A 26 4.69 6.62 -8.42
N LYS A 27 4.70 5.92 -9.56
CA LYS A 27 5.72 4.90 -9.89
C LYS A 27 7.15 5.44 -9.99
N LYS A 28 7.32 6.75 -10.21
CA LYS A 28 8.61 7.45 -10.24
C LYS A 28 8.87 8.26 -8.96
N GLY A 29 7.96 8.19 -7.99
CA GLY A 29 8.11 8.88 -6.70
C GLY A 29 9.23 8.27 -5.86
N PRO A 30 9.54 8.87 -4.70
CA PRO A 30 10.54 8.31 -3.81
C PRO A 30 10.08 6.96 -3.25
N LYS A 31 11.04 6.06 -3.01
CA LYS A 31 10.80 4.78 -2.34
C LYS A 31 10.34 5.01 -0.91
N VAL A 32 9.35 4.25 -0.47
CA VAL A 32 8.86 4.27 0.90
C VAL A 32 9.82 3.44 1.75
N SER A 33 10.54 4.10 2.65
CA SER A 33 11.49 3.46 3.57
C SER A 33 10.89 3.17 4.95
N ASN A 34 9.86 3.90 5.36
CA ASN A 34 9.28 3.77 6.68
C ASN A 34 7.95 2.96 6.66
N ARG A 35 7.81 2.05 7.64
CA ARG A 35 6.65 1.14 7.73
C ARG A 35 5.34 1.89 8.01
N ARG A 36 5.39 3.00 8.75
CA ARG A 36 4.19 3.79 9.12
C ARG A 36 3.53 4.41 7.88
N GLN A 37 4.31 4.92 6.95
CA GLN A 37 3.85 5.45 5.66
C GLN A 37 3.32 4.34 4.76
N ALA A 38 3.97 3.18 4.72
CA ALA A 38 3.46 2.02 3.98
C ALA A 38 2.06 1.61 4.47
N ILE A 39 1.86 1.55 5.80
CA ILE A 39 0.54 1.26 6.40
C ILE A 39 -0.49 2.33 6.02
N ALA A 40 -0.12 3.62 6.06
CA ALA A 40 -1.03 4.69 5.68
C ALA A 40 -1.47 4.59 4.20
N ILE A 41 -0.54 4.25 3.29
CA ILE A 41 -0.83 4.03 1.87
C ILE A 41 -1.74 2.80 1.71
N ALA A 42 -1.44 1.70 2.40
CA ALA A 42 -2.23 0.47 2.35
C ALA A 42 -3.69 0.71 2.76
N LEU A 43 -3.91 1.41 3.88
CA LEU A 43 -5.25 1.76 4.36
C LEU A 43 -5.98 2.71 3.42
N SER A 44 -5.28 3.69 2.85
CA SER A 44 -5.84 4.63 1.87
C SER A 44 -6.26 3.92 0.57
N GLN A 45 -5.41 3.04 0.04
CA GLN A 45 -5.74 2.24 -1.14
C GLN A 45 -6.88 1.25 -0.88
N ALA A 46 -6.90 0.60 0.29
CA ALA A 46 -7.98 -0.28 0.67
C ALA A 46 -9.33 0.45 0.77
N ARG A 47 -9.36 1.70 1.27
CA ARG A 47 -10.56 2.54 1.29
C ARG A 47 -11.00 2.98 -0.11
N LYS A 48 -10.08 3.19 -1.04
CA LYS A 48 -10.43 3.50 -2.44
C LYS A 48 -10.98 2.30 -3.20
N ALA A 49 -10.64 1.09 -2.78
CA ALA A 49 -11.04 -0.15 -3.43
C ALA A 49 -12.35 -0.76 -2.89
N SER A 50 -12.96 -0.18 -1.85
CA SER A 50 -14.20 -0.65 -1.22
C SER A 50 -15.48 -0.37 -2.01
#